data_AF-A0A2V9KFR5-F1
#
_entry.id   AF-A0A2V9KFR5-F1
#
_cell.length_a   1.000
_cell.length_b   1.000
_cell.length_c   1.000
_cell.angle_alpha   90.00
_cell.angle_beta   90.00
_cell.angle_gamma   90.00
#
_symmetry.space_group_name_H-M   'P 1'
#
loop_
_entity.id
_entity.type
_entity.pdbx_description
1 polymer ?
#
loop_
_entity_poly.entity_id
_entity_poly.type
_entity_poly.pdbx_seq_one_letter_code
_entity_poly.pdbx_strand_id
1 'polypeptide(L)'
;MYPLRRMRGRLSGKLPFPCSAQPIESQRGRAVSPAEVKHPALKSLEQTYFFKLVALNRSIGEMEFPFPFVLSRYLGLDAKNSLGADRRGLEFVMFHGRTILKLSGNYNAAFNADRMTENQRAERVLSEVIVPLLRLESSSFPSEANFAAYGFEISWHVRRRSRSYDYEGAEILTLVLNKDDALTFLKAQGESERQEVLSRSEVYVNGKEFGLALGERDPFPVTESESAGARTPDSETIPPPRAGNSENRVTRSNGDPRTEIRKAEPKPPEGGSLTPSADPAPKAHQPDAATREVTQADADALQKSCQKELDALAQEGALKFGFVDYAPPSFVIFQNRIYLQLTMRSPKVFDRDATSIYKLAAQSFDLFLAPLLKALHDKLPHQPEIAGLDITVVNQLNPKSAPLSEALEFICTRSELRQFTDAAITNQDFINQSIVLVNGVRISLDLQQVE
;
A
#
# COMPACT_ATOMS: atom_id res chain seq x y z
N MET A 1 -10.80 85.64 36.14
CA MET A 1 -9.59 85.31 36.92
C MET A 1 -10.05 84.62 38.20
N TYR A 2 -10.15 83.29 38.19
CA TYR A 2 -10.45 82.44 39.37
C TYR A 2 -9.89 81.02 39.12
N PRO A 3 -9.49 80.28 40.17
CA PRO A 3 -8.48 79.23 40.08
C PRO A 3 -9.06 77.81 39.95
N LEU A 4 -8.32 76.94 39.27
CA LEU A 4 -8.59 75.50 39.16
C LEU A 4 -7.75 74.72 40.17
N ARG A 5 -8.42 73.88 40.97
CA ARG A 5 -7.81 72.90 41.87
C ARG A 5 -8.40 71.51 41.61
N ARG A 6 -7.48 70.53 41.53
CA ARG A 6 -7.60 69.07 41.81
C ARG A 6 -8.11 68.09 40.74
N MET A 7 -7.13 67.34 40.22
CA MET A 7 -6.90 65.88 40.41
C MET A 7 -8.05 64.88 40.20
N ARG A 8 -7.90 63.97 39.23
CA ARG A 8 -7.44 62.56 39.37
C ARG A 8 -7.59 61.83 38.03
N GLY A 9 -6.65 60.93 37.73
CA GLY A 9 -6.45 60.37 36.41
C GLY A 9 -7.24 59.10 36.06
N ARG A 10 -7.07 58.69 34.81
CA ARG A 10 -7.03 57.29 34.35
C ARG A 10 -6.45 57.26 32.94
N LEU A 11 -5.23 56.76 32.80
CA LEU A 11 -4.71 56.22 31.55
C LEU A 11 -5.42 54.88 31.32
N SER A 12 -6.16 54.76 30.22
CA SER A 12 -6.63 53.47 29.72
C SER A 12 -6.23 53.39 28.26
N GLY A 13 -5.07 52.77 28.03
CA GLY A 13 -4.59 52.43 26.70
C GLY A 13 -5.44 51.30 26.12
N LYS A 14 -5.97 51.52 24.92
CA LYS A 14 -6.55 50.49 24.08
C LYS A 14 -5.41 49.76 23.35
N LEU A 15 -5.25 48.48 23.65
CA LEU A 15 -4.65 47.49 22.76
C LEU A 15 -5.72 46.42 22.53
N PRO A 16 -6.15 46.14 21.29
CA PRO A 16 -6.90 44.93 21.02
C PRO A 16 -5.91 43.79 20.76
N PHE A 17 -5.85 42.84 21.69
CA PHE A 17 -5.39 41.48 21.40
C PHE A 17 -6.42 40.78 20.50
N PRO A 18 -6.04 40.07 19.44
CA PRO A 18 -6.86 38.99 18.92
C PRO A 18 -6.34 37.68 19.52
N CYS A 19 -6.96 37.24 20.63
CA CYS A 19 -6.91 35.84 21.02
C CYS A 19 -8.22 35.20 20.54
N SER A 20 -8.27 34.84 19.26
CA SER A 20 -9.30 33.94 18.75
C SER A 20 -8.87 32.50 19.04
N ALA A 21 -9.10 32.05 20.27
CA ALA A 21 -9.11 30.63 20.57
C ALA A 21 -10.26 29.99 19.79
N GLN A 22 -9.94 29.35 18.66
CA GLN A 22 -10.91 28.51 17.95
C GLN A 22 -11.33 27.33 18.86
N PRO A 23 -12.60 26.88 18.78
CA PRO A 23 -13.07 25.77 19.59
C PRO A 23 -12.21 24.52 19.38
N ILE A 24 -11.86 23.82 20.46
CA ILE A 24 -11.06 22.58 20.49
C ILE A 24 -11.64 21.50 19.56
N GLU A 25 -12.94 21.57 19.27
CA GLU A 25 -13.67 20.68 18.35
C GLU A 25 -13.19 20.79 16.88
N SER A 26 -12.72 21.97 16.45
CA SER A 26 -12.14 22.21 15.11
C SER A 26 -10.74 21.60 14.94
N GLN A 27 -10.06 21.28 16.05
CA GLN A 27 -8.69 20.75 16.03
C GLN A 27 -8.63 19.21 15.94
N ARG A 28 -9.72 18.51 16.26
CA ARG A 28 -9.78 17.03 16.30
C ARG A 28 -9.77 16.35 14.93
N GLY A 29 -10.06 17.08 13.86
CA GLY A 29 -10.07 16.55 12.48
C GLY A 29 -8.73 16.59 11.75
N ARG A 30 -7.62 16.93 12.44
CA ARG A 30 -6.33 17.25 11.80
C ARG A 30 -5.14 16.39 12.25
N ALA A 31 -5.25 15.72 13.40
CA ALA A 31 -4.27 14.73 13.85
C ALA A 31 -5.04 13.59 14.52
N VAL A 32 -4.45 12.39 14.56
CA VAL A 32 -5.10 11.25 15.21
C VAL A 32 -5.29 11.57 16.70
N SER A 33 -6.49 11.33 17.23
CA SER A 33 -6.72 11.60 18.64
C SER A 33 -5.91 10.60 19.47
N PRO A 34 -5.21 11.01 20.54
CA PRO A 34 -4.54 10.06 21.40
C PRO A 34 -5.49 9.06 22.08
N ALA A 35 -6.80 9.37 22.14
CA ALA A 35 -7.81 8.43 22.62
C ALA A 35 -8.00 7.22 21.68
N GLU A 36 -7.68 7.36 20.40
CA GLU A 36 -7.75 6.31 19.38
C GLU A 36 -6.51 5.40 19.39
N VAL A 37 -5.40 5.84 20.01
CA VAL A 37 -4.15 5.09 20.06
C VAL A 37 -4.19 4.07 21.20
N LYS A 38 -4.21 2.77 20.86
CA LYS A 38 -4.32 1.67 21.84
C LYS A 38 -2.99 1.34 22.52
N HIS A 39 -1.86 1.47 21.82
CA HIS A 39 -0.53 1.16 22.37
C HIS A 39 -0.09 2.26 23.36
N PRO A 40 0.19 1.94 24.64
CA PRO A 40 0.44 2.96 25.68
C PRO A 40 1.57 3.93 25.33
N ALA A 41 2.70 3.43 24.83
CA ALA A 41 3.83 4.28 24.47
C ALA A 41 3.55 5.22 23.28
N LEU A 42 2.80 4.73 22.27
CA LEU A 42 2.40 5.55 21.13
C LEU A 42 1.37 6.59 21.56
N LYS A 43 0.45 6.21 22.45
CA LYS A 43 -0.55 7.11 23.02
C LYS A 43 0.12 8.24 23.79
N SER A 44 1.13 7.94 24.60
CA SER A 44 1.90 8.96 25.31
C SER A 44 2.57 9.93 24.33
N LEU A 45 3.19 9.45 23.25
CA LEU A 45 3.80 10.30 22.22
C LEU A 45 2.77 11.16 21.49
N GLU A 46 1.64 10.56 21.10
CA GLU A 46 0.54 11.26 20.45
C GLU A 46 0.01 12.36 21.38
N GLN A 47 -0.15 12.09 22.68
CA GLN A 47 -0.54 13.11 23.68
C GLN A 47 0.50 14.22 23.82
N THR A 48 1.78 13.85 23.95
CA THR A 48 2.88 14.81 24.13
C THR A 48 3.01 15.75 22.94
N TYR A 49 2.82 15.24 21.72
CA TYR A 49 3.06 16.00 20.49
C TYR A 49 1.78 16.38 19.73
N PHE A 50 0.58 16.14 20.26
CA PHE A 50 -0.70 16.36 19.58
C PHE A 50 -0.80 17.75 18.92
N PHE A 51 -0.50 18.82 19.67
CA PHE A 51 -0.56 20.18 19.14
C PHE A 51 0.47 20.45 18.03
N LYS A 52 1.64 19.81 18.10
CA LYS A 52 2.63 19.87 17.02
C LYS A 52 2.13 19.13 15.78
N LEU A 53 1.51 17.96 15.93
CA LEU A 53 0.92 17.22 14.81
C LEU A 53 -0.21 18.01 14.13
N VAL A 54 -1.07 18.68 14.91
CA VAL A 54 -2.12 19.58 14.37
C VAL A 54 -1.52 20.77 13.63
N ALA A 55 -0.47 21.39 14.18
CA ALA A 55 0.23 22.50 13.52
C ALA A 55 0.91 22.03 12.23
N LEU A 56 1.60 20.88 12.26
CA LEU A 56 2.25 20.27 11.11
C LEU A 56 1.26 19.93 10.01
N ASN A 57 0.11 19.31 10.33
CA ASN A 57 -0.96 19.04 9.37
C ASN A 57 -1.42 20.32 8.65
N ARG A 58 -1.57 21.43 9.40
CA ARG A 58 -1.93 22.73 8.82
C ARG A 58 -0.83 23.25 7.90
N SER A 59 0.43 23.26 8.35
CA SER A 59 1.56 23.72 7.56
C SER A 59 1.71 22.91 6.27
N ILE A 60 1.52 21.59 6.32
CA ILE A 60 1.52 20.73 5.12
C ILE A 60 0.37 21.11 4.18
N GLY A 61 -0.82 21.40 4.71
CA GLY A 61 -1.96 21.88 3.91
C GLY A 61 -1.76 23.24 3.25
N GLU A 62 -0.75 24.00 3.67
CA GLU A 62 -0.34 25.30 3.10
C GLU A 62 0.85 25.17 2.13
N MET A 63 1.46 23.99 2.02
CA MET A 63 2.57 23.75 1.09
C MET A 63 2.09 23.66 -0.35
N GLU A 64 2.88 24.21 -1.26
CA GLU A 64 2.68 24.06 -2.70
C GLU A 64 3.50 22.87 -3.21
N PHE A 65 2.82 22.01 -3.96
CA PHE A 65 3.40 20.86 -4.65
C PHE A 65 3.06 20.96 -6.15
N PRO A 66 3.83 20.32 -7.04
CA PRO A 66 3.54 20.37 -8.48
C PRO A 66 2.13 19.85 -8.86
N PHE A 67 1.60 18.91 -8.07
CA PHE A 67 0.22 18.43 -8.13
C PHE A 67 -0.40 18.47 -6.74
N PRO A 68 -1.73 18.54 -6.60
CA PRO A 68 -2.38 18.57 -5.28
C PRO A 68 -1.94 17.41 -4.40
N PHE A 69 -1.47 17.71 -3.19
CA PHE A 69 -1.18 16.73 -2.17
C PHE A 69 -2.22 16.83 -1.05
N VAL A 70 -2.77 15.69 -0.65
CA VAL A 70 -3.78 15.62 0.41
C VAL A 70 -3.31 14.62 1.46
N LEU A 71 -3.02 15.12 2.66
CA LEU A 71 -2.85 14.26 3.83
C LEU A 71 -4.08 13.38 4.00
N SER A 72 -3.84 12.09 4.18
CA SER A 72 -4.89 11.10 4.36
C SER A 72 -4.35 9.97 5.20
N ARG A 73 -5.10 9.57 6.23
CA ARG A 73 -4.75 8.41 7.05
C ARG A 73 -4.73 7.10 6.26
N TYR A 74 -5.51 7.04 5.18
CA TYR A 74 -5.62 5.89 4.29
C TYR A 74 -5.29 6.29 2.85
N LEU A 75 -4.52 5.45 2.16
CA LEU A 75 -4.02 5.73 0.80
C LEU A 75 -4.87 5.08 -0.28
N GLY A 76 -4.67 5.53 -1.53
CA GLY A 76 -5.28 4.95 -2.73
C GLY A 76 -6.69 5.45 -3.02
N LEU A 77 -7.06 6.61 -2.48
CA LEU A 77 -8.37 7.20 -2.72
C LEU A 77 -8.41 7.90 -4.08
N ASP A 78 -9.38 7.57 -4.92
CA ASP A 78 -9.67 8.34 -6.12
C ASP A 78 -10.00 9.80 -5.79
N ALA A 79 -9.70 10.71 -6.72
CA ALA A 79 -9.97 12.15 -6.57
C ALA A 79 -11.45 12.45 -6.22
N LYS A 80 -12.40 11.61 -6.68
CA LYS A 80 -13.83 11.70 -6.35
C LYS A 80 -14.15 11.33 -4.88
N ASN A 81 -13.35 10.47 -4.28
CA ASN A 81 -13.50 9.97 -2.90
C ASN A 81 -12.67 10.78 -1.88
N SER A 82 -11.86 11.73 -2.35
CA SER A 82 -10.97 12.56 -1.53
C SER A 82 -11.70 13.60 -0.66
N LEU A 83 -12.96 13.92 -0.98
CA LEU A 83 -13.76 14.96 -0.30
C LEU A 83 -14.24 14.55 1.12
N GLY A 84 -14.27 13.26 1.43
CA GLY A 84 -14.62 12.72 2.76
C GLY A 84 -13.48 11.95 3.44
N ALA A 85 -12.28 11.98 2.87
CA ALA A 85 -11.12 11.24 3.35
C ALA A 85 -10.71 11.70 4.76
N ASP A 86 -10.31 10.74 5.60
CA ASP A 86 -9.73 11.05 6.91
C ASP A 86 -8.40 11.77 6.73
N ARG A 87 -8.39 13.10 6.88
CA ARG A 87 -7.21 13.95 6.62
C ARG A 87 -6.12 13.87 7.69
N ARG A 88 -6.28 12.98 8.69
CA ARG A 88 -5.36 12.81 9.82
C ARG A 88 -4.20 11.88 9.43
N GLY A 89 -3.49 12.23 8.36
CA GLY A 89 -2.36 11.46 7.83
C GLY A 89 -1.06 11.61 8.62
N LEU A 90 -1.13 11.93 9.92
CA LEU A 90 0.03 12.04 10.82
C LEU A 90 -0.27 11.25 12.09
N GLU A 91 0.57 10.27 12.40
CA GLU A 91 0.44 9.45 13.62
C GLU A 91 1.78 8.81 14.00
N PHE A 92 1.98 8.53 15.29
CA PHE A 92 3.06 7.65 15.72
C PHE A 92 2.67 6.18 15.55
N VAL A 93 3.56 5.38 14.94
CA VAL A 93 3.34 3.93 14.72
C VAL A 93 4.55 3.12 15.15
N MET A 94 4.33 1.84 15.43
CA MET A 94 5.41 0.86 15.58
C MET A 94 5.74 0.29 14.20
N PHE A 95 7.00 0.37 13.80
CA PHE A 95 7.52 -0.20 12.56
C PHE A 95 8.82 -0.94 12.87
N HIS A 96 8.91 -2.23 12.56
CA HIS A 96 10.04 -3.10 12.91
C HIS A 96 10.56 -2.94 14.36
N GLY A 97 9.65 -2.88 15.33
CA GLY A 97 9.99 -2.81 16.75
C GLY A 97 10.46 -1.44 17.25
N ARG A 98 10.44 -0.40 16.41
CA ARG A 98 10.75 0.99 16.77
C ARG A 98 9.58 1.93 16.51
N THR A 99 9.48 2.98 17.31
CA THR A 99 8.47 4.03 17.11
C THR A 99 8.92 5.00 16.04
N ILE A 100 8.07 5.27 15.06
CA ILE A 100 8.32 6.25 14.00
C ILE A 100 7.18 7.27 13.93
N LEU A 101 7.48 8.49 13.46
CA LEU A 101 6.44 9.44 13.04
C LEU A 101 6.08 9.12 11.59
N LYS A 102 4.85 8.65 11.35
CA LYS A 102 4.37 8.35 10.00
C LYS A 102 3.56 9.51 9.45
N LEU A 103 3.89 9.92 8.22
CA LEU A 103 3.11 10.80 7.37
C LEU A 103 2.57 10.01 6.18
N SER A 104 1.25 10.05 5.98
CA SER A 104 0.59 9.45 4.83
C SER A 104 -0.26 10.45 4.05
N GLY A 105 -0.25 10.35 2.72
CA GLY A 105 -1.09 11.18 1.87
C GLY A 105 -1.13 10.78 0.40
N ASN A 106 -2.14 11.30 -0.30
CA ASN A 106 -2.33 11.07 -1.73
C ASN A 106 -1.78 12.25 -2.54
N TYR A 107 -0.85 11.96 -3.44
CA TYR A 107 -0.28 12.91 -4.39
C TYR A 107 -0.97 12.74 -5.74
N ASN A 108 -1.71 13.76 -6.17
CA ASN A 108 -2.57 13.70 -7.35
C ASN A 108 -1.78 13.90 -8.67
N ALA A 109 -0.57 13.34 -8.73
CA ALA A 109 0.17 13.19 -9.97
C ALA A 109 -0.27 11.92 -10.68
N ALA A 110 -0.23 11.96 -12.01
CA ALA A 110 -0.51 10.81 -12.86
C ALA A 110 0.63 10.59 -13.86
N PHE A 111 1.60 9.76 -13.50
CA PHE A 111 2.82 9.57 -14.29
C PHE A 111 2.63 8.56 -15.41
N ASN A 112 3.23 8.81 -16.57
CA ASN A 112 3.14 7.90 -17.71
C ASN A 112 4.17 6.76 -17.60
N ALA A 113 3.72 5.51 -17.46
CA ALA A 113 4.55 4.31 -17.32
C ALA A 113 5.34 3.92 -18.57
N ASP A 114 4.98 4.45 -19.74
CA ASP A 114 5.74 4.26 -20.98
C ASP A 114 6.89 5.27 -21.11
N ARG A 115 6.84 6.36 -20.34
CA ARG A 115 7.86 7.42 -20.33
C ARG A 115 8.77 7.38 -19.13
N MET A 116 8.29 6.86 -18.01
CA MET A 116 9.02 6.78 -16.76
C MET A 116 8.97 5.34 -16.25
N THR A 117 10.08 4.83 -15.72
CA THR A 117 10.11 3.57 -14.97
C THR A 117 9.52 3.75 -13.56
N GLU A 118 9.31 2.65 -12.84
CA GLU A 118 8.90 2.68 -11.43
C GLU A 118 9.91 3.46 -10.57
N ASN A 119 11.21 3.27 -10.81
CA ASN A 119 12.28 4.00 -10.11
C ASN A 119 12.21 5.51 -10.38
N GLN A 120 12.09 5.91 -11.65
CA GLN A 120 11.99 7.34 -12.01
C GLN A 120 10.73 8.00 -11.44
N ARG A 121 9.62 7.27 -11.32
CA ARG A 121 8.40 7.78 -10.65
C ARG A 121 8.60 7.93 -9.15
N ALA A 122 9.16 6.91 -8.50
CA ALA A 122 9.43 6.94 -7.06
C ALA A 122 10.44 8.04 -6.69
N GLU A 123 11.52 8.22 -7.46
CA GLU A 123 12.48 9.32 -7.30
C GLU A 123 11.81 10.69 -7.46
N ARG A 124 10.89 10.81 -8.42
CA ARG A 124 10.14 12.04 -8.62
C ARG A 124 9.23 12.35 -7.43
N VAL A 125 8.55 11.36 -6.86
CA VAL A 125 7.75 11.55 -5.64
C VAL A 125 8.62 11.85 -4.43
N LEU A 126 9.79 11.20 -4.33
CA LEU A 126 10.77 11.51 -3.30
C LEU A 126 11.14 13.00 -3.36
N SER A 127 11.57 13.48 -4.52
CA SER A 127 12.04 14.86 -4.70
C SER A 127 10.94 15.91 -4.61
N GLU A 128 9.78 15.68 -5.25
CA GLU A 128 8.68 16.64 -5.33
C GLU A 128 7.84 16.71 -4.05
N VAL A 129 7.75 15.60 -3.29
CA VAL A 129 6.83 15.48 -2.14
C VAL A 129 7.58 15.18 -0.85
N ILE A 130 8.31 14.06 -0.78
CA ILE A 130 8.90 13.60 0.48
C ILE A 130 10.00 14.55 0.97
N VAL A 131 10.89 15.04 0.11
CA VAL A 131 11.98 15.94 0.53
C VAL A 131 11.47 17.26 1.14
N PRO A 132 10.50 17.97 0.51
CA PRO A 132 9.86 19.12 1.15
C PRO A 132 9.21 18.79 2.50
N LEU A 133 8.49 17.66 2.60
CA LEU A 133 7.85 17.21 3.84
C LEU A 133 8.88 16.88 4.92
N LEU A 134 9.93 16.13 4.58
CA LEU A 134 11.03 15.77 5.48
C LEU A 134 11.72 17.00 6.06
N ARG A 135 11.92 18.05 5.25
CA ARG A 135 12.46 19.32 5.73
C ARG A 135 11.53 19.98 6.75
N LEU A 136 10.24 19.98 6.50
CA LEU A 136 9.25 20.53 7.43
C LEU A 136 9.18 19.72 8.73
N GLU A 137 9.08 18.39 8.65
CA GLU A 137 9.01 17.51 9.83
C GLU A 137 10.28 17.60 10.69
N SER A 138 11.46 17.51 10.09
CA SER A 138 12.74 17.61 10.80
C SER A 138 12.94 18.95 11.52
N SER A 139 12.38 20.04 10.98
CA SER A 139 12.40 21.36 11.64
C SER A 139 11.36 21.51 12.76
N SER A 140 10.32 20.69 12.74
CA SER A 140 9.17 20.78 13.67
C SER A 140 9.40 20.06 15.00
N PHE A 141 10.33 19.10 15.03
CA PHE A 141 10.64 18.28 16.20
C PHE A 141 12.08 18.48 16.68
N PRO A 142 12.32 18.51 18.01
CA PRO A 142 13.68 18.53 18.53
C PRO A 142 14.40 17.21 18.25
N SER A 143 15.73 17.23 18.21
CA SER A 143 16.57 16.02 18.09
C SER A 143 16.23 14.98 19.14
N GLU A 144 15.95 15.42 20.37
CA GLU A 144 15.60 14.59 21.53
C GLU A 144 14.16 14.07 21.52
N ALA A 145 13.39 14.26 20.45
CA ALA A 145 12.03 13.73 20.39
C ALA A 145 12.03 12.20 20.49
N ASN A 146 11.12 11.65 21.29
CA ASN A 146 11.09 10.23 21.70
C ASN A 146 10.52 9.28 20.60
N PHE A 147 11.01 9.41 19.38
CA PHE A 147 10.77 8.49 18.26
C PHE A 147 12.06 8.32 17.44
N ALA A 148 12.20 7.21 16.72
CA ALA A 148 13.45 6.80 16.10
C ALA A 148 13.63 7.29 14.65
N ALA A 149 12.53 7.39 13.89
CA ALA A 149 12.58 7.65 12.45
C ALA A 149 11.36 8.43 11.95
N TYR A 150 11.52 9.06 10.79
CA TYR A 150 10.45 9.61 9.97
C TYR A 150 10.04 8.58 8.93
N GLY A 151 8.74 8.32 8.81
CA GLY A 151 8.16 7.41 7.82
C GLY A 151 7.21 8.16 6.90
N PHE A 152 7.32 7.92 5.59
CA PHE A 152 6.44 8.48 4.58
C PHE A 152 5.72 7.36 3.85
N GLU A 153 4.43 7.53 3.59
CA GLU A 153 3.62 6.64 2.78
C GLU A 153 2.82 7.49 1.79
N ILE A 154 3.29 7.57 0.54
CA ILE A 154 2.76 8.49 -0.47
C ILE A 154 2.22 7.70 -1.64
N SER A 155 0.95 7.89 -1.97
CA SER A 155 0.34 7.29 -3.17
C SER A 155 0.32 8.27 -4.34
N TRP A 156 0.40 7.76 -5.57
CA TRP A 156 0.18 8.53 -6.80
C TRP A 156 -0.43 7.65 -7.90
N HIS A 157 -0.95 8.29 -8.95
CA HIS A 157 -1.50 7.58 -10.09
C HIS A 157 -0.44 7.25 -11.14
N VAL A 158 -0.59 6.12 -11.80
CA VAL A 158 0.27 5.69 -12.90
C VAL A 158 -0.59 5.37 -14.11
N ARG A 159 -0.32 6.11 -15.18
CA ARG A 159 -1.00 5.98 -16.45
C ARG A 159 -0.17 5.18 -17.45
N ARG A 160 -0.73 4.20 -18.13
CA ARG A 160 -0.07 3.52 -19.25
C ARG A 160 -0.92 3.68 -20.50
N ARG A 161 -0.29 4.10 -21.60
CA ARG A 161 -0.95 4.26 -22.89
C ARG A 161 -0.73 2.99 -23.71
N SER A 162 -1.66 2.04 -23.62
CA SER A 162 -1.70 0.96 -24.61
C SER A 162 -2.25 1.52 -25.93
N ARG A 163 -2.11 0.81 -27.04
CA ARG A 163 -2.67 1.21 -28.34
C ARG A 163 -4.22 1.33 -28.33
N SER A 164 -4.89 1.05 -27.22
CA SER A 164 -6.35 0.98 -27.13
C SER A 164 -6.98 1.44 -25.79
N TYR A 165 -6.19 1.77 -24.74
CA TYR A 165 -6.71 2.32 -23.47
C TYR A 165 -5.68 3.18 -22.69
N ASP A 166 -6.17 4.07 -21.82
CA ASP A 166 -5.40 4.71 -20.74
C ASP A 166 -5.63 3.93 -19.43
N TYR A 167 -4.70 3.06 -19.04
CA TYR A 167 -4.73 2.38 -17.73
C TYR A 167 -4.36 3.40 -16.64
N GLU A 168 -5.14 3.55 -15.56
CA GLU A 168 -4.78 4.35 -14.38
C GLU A 168 -4.74 3.44 -13.14
N GLY A 169 -3.54 3.08 -12.68
CA GLY A 169 -3.31 2.39 -11.40
C GLY A 169 -2.80 3.35 -10.33
N ALA A 170 -2.59 2.88 -9.11
CA ALA A 170 -1.89 3.62 -8.07
C ALA A 170 -0.61 2.90 -7.64
N GLU A 171 0.44 3.67 -7.37
CA GLU A 171 1.66 3.19 -6.72
C GLU A 171 1.80 3.87 -5.36
N ILE A 172 2.43 3.19 -4.41
CA ILE A 172 2.69 3.70 -3.07
C ILE A 172 4.18 3.59 -2.77
N LEU A 173 4.83 4.72 -2.46
CA LEU A 173 6.19 4.77 -1.94
C LEU A 173 6.14 4.83 -0.43
N THR A 174 6.78 3.86 0.21
CA THR A 174 7.11 3.91 1.62
C THR A 174 8.59 4.20 1.79
N LEU A 175 8.93 5.22 2.57
CA LEU A 175 10.31 5.55 2.93
C LEU A 175 10.41 5.74 4.44
N VAL A 176 11.30 4.99 5.10
CA VAL A 176 11.61 5.17 6.53
C VAL A 176 13.07 5.57 6.69
N LEU A 177 13.27 6.76 7.25
CA LEU A 177 14.57 7.40 7.48
C LEU A 177 14.77 7.61 8.99
N ASN A 178 15.87 7.10 9.55
CA ASN A 178 16.27 7.44 10.91
C ASN A 178 16.42 8.96 11.05
N LYS A 179 16.21 9.53 12.25
CA LYS A 179 16.31 10.99 12.44
C LYS A 179 17.68 11.56 12.01
N ASP A 180 18.76 10.85 12.31
CA ASP A 180 20.11 11.28 11.93
C ASP A 180 20.35 11.17 10.42
N ASP A 181 19.81 10.13 9.81
CA ASP A 181 19.84 9.92 8.36
C ASP A 181 18.99 10.98 7.63
N ALA A 182 17.83 11.34 8.16
CA ALA A 182 17.02 12.43 7.64
C ALA A 182 17.79 13.76 7.62
N LEU A 183 18.49 14.09 8.70
CA LEU A 183 19.33 15.28 8.77
C LEU A 183 20.52 15.21 7.80
N THR A 184 21.14 14.04 7.68
CA THR A 184 22.25 13.81 6.75
C THR A 184 21.78 13.96 5.30
N PHE A 185 20.66 13.33 4.95
CA PHE A 185 20.03 13.42 3.63
C PHE A 185 19.70 14.87 3.25
N LEU A 186 19.15 15.66 4.18
CA LEU A 186 18.80 17.06 3.93
C LEU A 186 20.01 17.99 3.80
N LYS A 187 21.14 17.66 4.44
CA LYS A 187 22.39 18.44 4.37
C LYS A 187 23.28 18.04 3.20
N ALA A 188 23.09 16.84 2.65
CA ALA A 188 23.84 16.32 1.53
C ALA A 188 23.80 17.26 0.33
N GLN A 189 24.99 17.56 -0.20
CA GLN A 189 25.18 18.47 -1.33
C GLN A 189 25.13 17.73 -2.67
N GLY A 190 25.46 16.44 -2.66
CA GLY A 190 25.51 15.59 -3.84
C GLY A 190 24.47 14.46 -3.82
N GLU A 191 24.14 13.98 -5.01
CA GLU A 191 23.26 12.82 -5.21
C GLU A 191 23.87 11.54 -4.62
N SER A 192 25.19 11.35 -4.74
CA SER A 192 25.86 10.16 -4.17
C SER A 192 25.75 10.09 -2.65
N GLU A 193 25.86 11.22 -1.94
CA GLU A 193 25.67 11.27 -0.48
C GLU A 193 24.23 10.95 -0.09
N ARG A 194 23.25 11.43 -0.87
CA ARG A 194 21.83 11.09 -0.67
C ARG A 194 21.56 9.62 -0.96
N GLN A 195 22.19 9.06 -1.99
CA GLN A 195 22.07 7.66 -2.35
C GLN A 195 22.60 6.75 -1.24
N GLU A 196 23.73 7.10 -0.61
CA GLU A 196 24.27 6.33 0.51
C GLU A 196 23.27 6.26 1.67
N VAL A 197 22.61 7.39 1.98
CA VAL A 197 21.56 7.42 3.00
C VAL A 197 20.36 6.57 2.59
N LEU A 198 19.88 6.66 1.36
CA LEU A 198 18.76 5.83 0.88
C LEU A 198 19.08 4.34 0.87
N SER A 199 20.31 3.97 0.55
CA SER A 199 20.74 2.56 0.48
C SER A 199 20.73 1.86 1.85
N ARG A 200 20.83 2.63 2.94
CA ARG A 200 20.66 2.13 4.32
C ARG A 200 19.28 2.42 4.92
N SER A 201 18.41 3.08 4.16
CA SER A 201 17.03 3.37 4.55
C SER A 201 16.11 2.20 4.19
N GLU A 202 14.92 2.18 4.77
CA GLU A 202 13.93 1.16 4.39
C GLU A 202 12.98 1.77 3.36
N VAL A 203 13.01 1.21 2.16
CA VAL A 203 12.25 1.72 1.01
C VAL A 203 11.42 0.61 0.41
N TYR A 204 10.14 0.89 0.20
CA TYR A 204 9.20 -0.03 -0.41
C TYR A 204 8.39 0.65 -1.49
N VAL A 205 8.11 -0.07 -2.58
CA VAL A 205 7.10 0.33 -3.56
C VAL A 205 6.01 -0.74 -3.58
N ASN A 206 4.77 -0.35 -3.34
CA ASN A 206 3.62 -1.25 -3.24
C ASN A 206 3.85 -2.40 -2.23
N GLY A 207 4.51 -2.09 -1.12
CA GLY A 207 4.83 -3.05 -0.05
C GLY A 207 5.96 -4.03 -0.36
N LYS A 208 6.63 -3.91 -1.52
CA LYS A 208 7.81 -4.71 -1.85
C LYS A 208 9.08 -3.89 -1.60
N GLU A 209 10.10 -4.51 -1.01
CA GLU A 209 11.39 -3.87 -0.78
C GLU A 209 11.96 -3.39 -2.12
N PHE A 210 12.46 -2.16 -2.14
CA PHE A 210 12.76 -1.45 -3.38
C PHE A 210 14.07 -0.67 -3.27
N GLY A 211 15.06 -1.02 -4.09
CA GLY A 211 16.33 -0.31 -4.16
C GLY A 211 16.19 1.01 -4.92
N LEU A 212 15.65 2.05 -4.29
CA LEU A 212 15.48 3.36 -4.92
C LEU A 212 16.85 3.95 -5.32
N ALA A 213 17.02 4.16 -6.63
CA ALA A 213 18.24 4.65 -7.23
C ALA A 213 18.05 6.09 -7.74
N LEU A 214 18.77 7.05 -7.19
CA LEU A 214 18.75 8.44 -7.63
C LEU A 214 19.47 8.58 -8.98
N GLY A 215 18.91 9.40 -9.87
CA GLY A 215 19.46 9.67 -11.20
C GLY A 215 19.37 8.51 -12.20
N GLU A 216 19.02 7.31 -11.74
CA GLU A 216 19.05 6.09 -12.52
C GLU A 216 17.67 5.72 -13.09
N ARG A 217 17.70 4.99 -14.20
CA ARG A 217 16.46 4.50 -14.82
C ARG A 217 15.87 3.32 -14.04
N ASP A 218 16.69 2.38 -13.61
CA ASP A 218 16.24 1.11 -13.03
C ASP A 218 16.66 1.04 -11.55
N PRO A 219 15.89 0.36 -10.67
CA PRO A 219 16.23 0.27 -9.26
C PRO A 219 17.46 -0.62 -9.02
N PHE A 220 18.12 -0.43 -7.87
CA PHE A 220 19.15 -1.34 -7.41
C PHE A 220 18.56 -2.70 -7.02
N PRO A 221 19.28 -3.80 -7.30
CA PRO A 221 18.89 -5.11 -6.83
C PRO A 221 18.97 -5.15 -5.30
N VAL A 222 17.85 -5.49 -4.67
CA VAL A 222 17.79 -5.73 -3.23
C VAL A 222 18.23 -7.17 -2.98
N THR A 223 19.38 -7.37 -2.34
CA THR A 223 19.85 -8.69 -1.94
C THR A 223 19.25 -9.07 -0.59
N GLU A 224 18.48 -10.17 -0.54
CA GLU A 224 17.84 -10.72 0.68
C GLU A 224 18.82 -10.97 1.85
N SER A 225 20.13 -10.98 1.59
CA SER A 225 21.19 -11.19 2.60
C SER A 225 21.61 -9.95 3.40
N GLU A 226 21.24 -8.72 3.00
CA GLU A 226 21.56 -7.51 3.78
C GLU A 226 20.53 -7.24 4.90
N SER A 227 19.36 -7.86 4.82
CA SER A 227 18.24 -7.70 5.75
C SER A 227 18.49 -8.28 7.16
N ALA A 228 19.56 -9.06 7.36
CA ALA A 228 19.86 -9.77 8.62
C ALA A 228 21.15 -9.34 9.34
N GLY A 229 22.00 -8.49 8.75
CA GLY A 229 23.39 -8.30 9.23
C GLY A 229 23.74 -6.99 9.93
N ALA A 230 22.98 -5.90 9.75
CA ALA A 230 23.35 -4.56 10.25
C ALA A 230 22.41 -4.03 11.35
N ARG A 231 21.63 -4.90 12.00
CA ARG A 231 20.53 -4.50 12.88
C ARG A 231 20.77 -4.92 14.33
N THR A 232 21.69 -4.23 15.01
CA THR A 232 21.72 -4.14 16.47
C THR A 232 21.82 -2.68 16.87
N PRO A 233 20.98 -2.19 17.81
CA PRO A 233 21.16 -0.86 18.39
C PRO A 233 22.40 -0.87 19.30
N ASP A 234 23.19 0.19 19.19
CA ASP A 234 24.34 0.47 20.06
C ASP A 234 23.95 0.30 21.54
N SER A 235 24.47 -0.74 22.18
CA SER A 235 24.70 -0.72 23.62
C SER A 235 26.09 -0.16 23.86
N GLU A 236 26.14 0.99 24.53
CA GLU A 236 27.33 1.52 25.16
C GLU A 236 28.04 0.41 25.95
N THR A 237 29.32 0.14 25.63
CA THR A 237 30.24 -0.37 26.64
C THR A 237 31.67 0.10 26.38
N ILE A 238 32.23 0.68 27.44
CA ILE A 238 33.55 1.28 27.64
C ILE A 238 34.71 0.29 27.32
N PRO A 239 35.89 0.73 26.82
CA PRO A 239 37.07 -0.12 26.60
C PRO A 239 38.09 -0.07 27.78
N PRO A 240 39.25 -0.78 27.74
CA PRO A 240 39.53 -2.21 28.00
C PRO A 240 40.48 -2.39 29.24
N PRO A 241 41.15 -3.55 29.51
CA PRO A 241 42.46 -3.81 28.87
C PRO A 241 42.89 -5.29 28.65
N ARG A 242 43.94 -5.41 27.82
CA ARG A 242 44.74 -6.57 27.38
C ARG A 242 45.28 -7.50 28.48
N ALA A 243 45.47 -8.78 28.14
CA ALA A 243 46.72 -9.54 28.40
C ALA A 243 46.84 -10.85 27.58
N GLY A 244 47.84 -10.92 26.70
CA GLY A 244 48.95 -11.89 26.75
C GLY A 244 48.73 -13.41 26.59
N ASN A 245 49.16 -13.89 25.42
CA ASN A 245 50.22 -14.91 25.24
C ASN A 245 49.98 -16.42 25.47
N SER A 246 50.24 -17.14 24.36
CA SER A 246 51.24 -18.22 24.19
C SER A 246 50.80 -19.69 24.18
N GLU A 247 50.89 -20.23 22.95
CA GLU A 247 51.78 -21.34 22.52
C GLU A 247 51.47 -22.82 22.85
N ASN A 248 51.49 -23.58 21.75
CA ASN A 248 52.30 -24.78 21.50
C ASN A 248 51.67 -26.20 21.55
N ARG A 249 51.42 -26.77 20.35
CA ARG A 249 52.37 -27.61 19.53
C ARG A 249 52.00 -29.09 19.29
N VAL A 250 52.37 -29.55 18.08
CA VAL A 250 52.81 -30.90 17.61
C VAL A 250 51.73 -31.83 16.99
N THR A 251 51.85 -32.48 15.80
CA THR A 251 52.75 -32.49 14.60
C THR A 251 52.16 -33.39 13.48
N ARG A 252 52.38 -33.00 12.21
CA ARG A 252 52.88 -33.71 10.99
C ARG A 252 52.50 -35.18 10.63
N SER A 253 52.19 -35.41 9.34
CA SER A 253 53.11 -36.06 8.37
C SER A 253 52.71 -35.86 6.89
N ASN A 254 53.70 -35.62 6.02
CA ASN A 254 53.62 -35.56 4.55
C ASN A 254 53.85 -36.94 3.89
N GLY A 255 53.41 -37.11 2.64
CA GLY A 255 53.97 -38.10 1.70
C GLY A 255 53.23 -38.23 0.36
N ASP A 256 53.75 -37.57 -0.69
CA ASP A 256 53.54 -37.82 -2.14
C ASP A 256 54.53 -38.94 -2.61
N PRO A 257 54.57 -39.53 -3.85
CA PRO A 257 54.31 -38.91 -5.18
C PRO A 257 53.83 -39.82 -6.38
N ARG A 258 53.75 -39.20 -7.59
CA ARG A 258 53.79 -39.71 -9.01
C ARG A 258 52.43 -40.04 -9.67
N THR A 259 52.11 -39.70 -10.93
CA THR A 259 52.91 -39.50 -12.16
C THR A 259 52.16 -38.62 -13.18
N GLU A 260 52.90 -38.20 -14.20
CA GLU A 260 52.78 -37.05 -15.10
C GLU A 260 52.10 -37.33 -16.48
N ILE A 261 51.74 -36.24 -17.20
CA ILE A 261 51.91 -35.99 -18.66
C ILE A 261 50.70 -36.03 -19.66
N ARG A 262 50.35 -34.79 -20.08
CA ARG A 262 50.18 -34.21 -21.45
C ARG A 262 48.87 -34.28 -22.27
N LYS A 263 48.75 -33.19 -23.04
CA LYS A 263 47.69 -32.65 -23.91
C LYS A 263 48.23 -32.55 -25.35
N ALA A 264 47.46 -32.90 -26.39
CA ALA A 264 47.47 -32.31 -27.75
C ALA A 264 46.49 -33.01 -28.75
N GLU A 265 45.82 -32.22 -29.59
CA GLU A 265 45.05 -32.54 -30.84
C GLU A 265 46.00 -32.52 -32.08
N PRO A 266 45.66 -32.76 -33.40
CA PRO A 266 44.38 -33.07 -34.12
C PRO A 266 44.40 -34.05 -35.38
N LYS A 267 43.19 -34.48 -35.86
CA LYS A 267 42.63 -34.82 -37.25
C LYS A 267 43.25 -35.88 -38.26
N PRO A 268 42.56 -36.29 -39.37
CA PRO A 268 41.53 -37.36 -39.62
C PRO A 268 42.00 -38.53 -40.57
N PRO A 269 41.15 -39.54 -40.98
CA PRO A 269 40.36 -39.43 -42.23
C PRO A 269 38.98 -40.17 -42.29
N GLU A 270 38.16 -39.64 -43.21
CA GLU A 270 37.11 -40.20 -44.10
C GLU A 270 36.36 -41.54 -43.85
N GLY A 271 35.04 -41.48 -44.07
CA GLY A 271 34.31 -42.48 -44.87
C GLY A 271 33.07 -43.13 -44.23
N GLY A 272 31.87 -42.62 -44.52
CA GLY A 272 30.62 -43.35 -44.21
C GLY A 272 29.35 -42.50 -44.21
N SER A 273 28.69 -42.44 -45.38
CA SER A 273 27.41 -41.78 -45.66
C SER A 273 26.25 -42.26 -44.77
N LEU A 274 25.53 -41.33 -44.14
CA LEU A 274 24.07 -41.39 -43.92
C LEU A 274 23.50 -39.97 -43.79
N THR A 275 22.55 -39.63 -44.65
CA THR A 275 21.75 -38.40 -44.69
C THR A 275 20.89 -38.22 -43.43
N PRO A 276 20.82 -37.02 -42.82
CA PRO A 276 19.71 -36.61 -41.96
C PRO A 276 18.72 -35.73 -42.73
N SER A 277 17.44 -36.08 -42.63
CA SER A 277 16.29 -35.35 -43.15
C SER A 277 16.30 -33.87 -42.75
N ALA A 278 15.94 -33.02 -43.70
CA ALA A 278 15.70 -31.60 -43.48
C ALA A 278 14.53 -31.40 -42.51
N ASP A 279 14.79 -30.67 -41.43
CA ASP A 279 13.77 -30.12 -40.55
C ASP A 279 12.81 -29.20 -41.34
N PRO A 280 11.49 -29.28 -41.13
CA PRO A 280 10.57 -28.32 -41.71
C PRO A 280 10.78 -26.96 -41.04
N ALA A 281 11.06 -25.95 -41.86
CA ALA A 281 11.09 -24.55 -41.45
C ALA A 281 9.83 -24.17 -40.65
N PRO A 282 9.95 -23.32 -39.62
CA PRO A 282 8.81 -22.87 -38.84
C PRO A 282 7.83 -22.13 -39.76
N LYS A 283 6.63 -22.67 -39.89
CA LYS A 283 5.50 -21.98 -40.50
C LYS A 283 5.30 -20.69 -39.72
N ALA A 284 5.38 -19.57 -40.45
CA ALA A 284 4.96 -18.26 -39.98
C ALA A 284 3.61 -18.41 -39.28
N HIS A 285 3.58 -18.16 -37.98
CA HIS A 285 2.33 -17.93 -37.28
C HIS A 285 1.70 -16.70 -37.94
N GLN A 286 0.54 -16.94 -38.57
CA GLN A 286 -0.39 -15.88 -38.88
C GLN A 286 -0.62 -15.08 -37.58
N PRO A 287 -0.70 -13.75 -37.65
CA PRO A 287 -1.04 -12.96 -36.47
C PRO A 287 -2.41 -13.43 -35.98
N ASP A 288 -2.43 -14.07 -34.81
CA ASP A 288 -3.66 -14.34 -34.09
C ASP A 288 -4.44 -13.03 -33.98
N ALA A 289 -5.74 -13.13 -34.28
CA ALA A 289 -6.68 -12.02 -34.26
C ALA A 289 -6.50 -11.22 -32.97
N ALA A 290 -6.20 -9.92 -33.12
CA ALA A 290 -6.11 -8.98 -32.03
C ALA A 290 -7.32 -9.13 -31.10
N THR A 291 -7.09 -9.62 -29.88
CA THR A 291 -8.13 -9.69 -28.86
C THR A 291 -8.55 -8.26 -28.55
N ARG A 292 -9.78 -7.89 -28.95
CA ARG A 292 -10.37 -6.57 -28.69
C ARG A 292 -10.28 -6.28 -27.18
N GLU A 293 -9.70 -5.14 -26.79
CA GLU A 293 -9.73 -4.67 -25.40
C GLU A 293 -11.18 -4.38 -24.99
N VAL A 294 -11.55 -4.76 -23.76
CA VAL A 294 -12.91 -4.59 -23.22
C VAL A 294 -13.09 -3.13 -22.82
N THR A 295 -14.08 -2.46 -23.41
CA THR A 295 -14.34 -1.03 -23.19
C THR A 295 -15.58 -0.81 -22.32
N GLN A 296 -15.74 0.37 -21.72
CA GLN A 296 -16.97 0.72 -20.98
C GLN A 296 -18.21 0.60 -21.85
N ALA A 297 -18.10 0.87 -23.16
CA ALA A 297 -19.20 0.67 -24.09
C ALA A 297 -19.63 -0.81 -24.20
N ASP A 298 -18.69 -1.76 -24.03
CA ASP A 298 -19.00 -3.19 -23.98
C ASP A 298 -19.75 -3.54 -22.70
N ALA A 299 -19.32 -3.01 -21.55
CA ALA A 299 -20.03 -3.16 -20.28
C ALA A 299 -21.44 -2.53 -20.32
N ASP A 300 -21.60 -1.35 -20.92
CA ASP A 300 -22.90 -0.68 -21.07
C ASP A 300 -23.82 -1.44 -22.06
N ALA A 301 -23.26 -2.02 -23.12
CA ALA A 301 -24.00 -2.88 -24.03
C ALA A 301 -24.46 -4.16 -23.32
N LEU A 302 -23.57 -4.76 -22.52
CA LEU A 302 -23.88 -5.93 -21.70
C LEU A 302 -24.97 -5.62 -20.68
N GLN A 303 -24.86 -4.49 -19.98
CA GLN A 303 -25.85 -3.97 -19.05
C GLN A 303 -27.24 -3.88 -19.69
N LYS A 304 -27.33 -3.25 -20.87
CA LYS A 304 -28.59 -3.14 -21.62
C LYS A 304 -29.14 -4.51 -22.03
N SER A 305 -28.27 -5.41 -22.50
CA SER A 305 -28.68 -6.74 -22.95
C SER A 305 -29.22 -7.61 -21.81
N CYS A 306 -28.67 -7.46 -20.61
CA CYS A 306 -29.01 -8.24 -19.42
C CYS A 306 -30.00 -7.56 -18.48
N GLN A 307 -30.49 -6.36 -18.80
CA GLN A 307 -31.23 -5.54 -17.83
C GLN A 307 -32.38 -6.29 -17.17
N LYS A 308 -33.16 -7.07 -17.94
CA LYS A 308 -34.28 -7.87 -17.40
C LYS A 308 -33.82 -8.96 -16.43
N GLU A 309 -32.69 -9.61 -16.71
CA GLU A 309 -32.11 -10.63 -15.84
C GLU A 309 -31.52 -10.00 -14.57
N LEU A 310 -30.86 -8.84 -14.70
CA LEU A 310 -30.34 -8.08 -13.57
C LEU A 310 -31.46 -7.55 -12.66
N ASP A 311 -32.57 -7.08 -13.24
CA ASP A 311 -33.74 -6.64 -12.48
C ASP A 311 -34.38 -7.80 -11.69
N ALA A 312 -34.50 -8.98 -12.31
CA ALA A 312 -34.97 -10.18 -11.64
C ALA A 312 -34.01 -10.65 -10.54
N LEU A 313 -32.70 -10.62 -10.81
CA LEU A 313 -31.65 -10.93 -9.86
C LEU A 313 -31.65 -9.95 -8.68
N ALA A 314 -31.89 -8.66 -8.92
CA ALA A 314 -32.00 -7.65 -7.87
C ALA A 314 -33.20 -7.92 -6.95
N GLN A 315 -34.37 -8.24 -7.51
CA GLN A 315 -35.57 -8.57 -6.75
C GLN A 315 -35.40 -9.85 -5.92
N GLU A 316 -34.87 -10.91 -6.52
CA GLU A 316 -34.62 -12.17 -5.80
C GLU A 316 -33.50 -12.01 -4.77
N GLY A 317 -32.44 -11.26 -5.10
CA GLY A 317 -31.30 -11.01 -4.24
C GLY A 317 -31.63 -10.18 -3.01
N ALA A 318 -32.54 -9.22 -3.12
CA ALA A 318 -33.06 -8.49 -1.95
C ALA A 318 -33.78 -9.43 -0.97
N LEU A 319 -34.45 -10.48 -1.47
CA LEU A 319 -35.21 -11.43 -0.66
C LEU A 319 -34.36 -12.58 -0.09
N LYS A 320 -33.35 -13.04 -0.85
CA LYS A 320 -32.63 -14.30 -0.55
C LYS A 320 -31.14 -14.16 -0.30
N PHE A 321 -30.50 -13.12 -0.86
CA PHE A 321 -29.04 -12.98 -0.87
C PHE A 321 -28.54 -11.75 -0.10
N GLY A 322 -29.45 -11.00 0.54
CA GLY A 322 -29.10 -9.81 1.31
C GLY A 322 -28.60 -8.65 0.45
N PHE A 323 -29.02 -8.55 -0.82
CA PHE A 323 -28.64 -7.42 -1.67
C PHE A 323 -29.15 -6.12 -1.07
N VAL A 324 -28.34 -5.08 -1.19
CA VAL A 324 -28.72 -3.72 -0.75
C VAL A 324 -29.56 -3.04 -1.83
N ASP A 325 -30.45 -2.14 -1.42
CA ASP A 325 -31.37 -1.42 -2.31
C ASP A 325 -30.69 -0.27 -3.07
N TYR A 326 -29.62 0.29 -2.54
CA TYR A 326 -28.91 1.45 -3.09
C TYR A 326 -27.82 1.10 -4.12
N ALA A 327 -27.49 -0.19 -4.31
CA ALA A 327 -26.45 -0.63 -5.24
C ALA A 327 -26.95 -1.86 -6.04
N PRO A 328 -27.76 -1.64 -7.08
CA PRO A 328 -28.28 -2.73 -7.91
C PRO A 328 -27.16 -3.45 -8.67
N PRO A 329 -27.34 -4.72 -9.04
CA PRO A 329 -26.40 -5.47 -9.87
C PRO A 329 -26.04 -4.73 -11.16
N SER A 330 -24.75 -4.59 -11.43
CA SER A 330 -24.24 -3.87 -12.61
C SER A 330 -22.93 -4.45 -13.11
N PHE A 331 -22.60 -4.21 -14.37
CA PHE A 331 -21.31 -4.62 -14.93
C PHE A 331 -20.22 -3.58 -14.72
N VAL A 332 -19.04 -4.06 -14.30
CA VAL A 332 -17.83 -3.26 -14.12
C VAL A 332 -16.66 -3.88 -14.87
N ILE A 333 -15.68 -3.06 -15.22
CA ILE A 333 -14.44 -3.52 -15.86
C ILE A 333 -13.37 -3.64 -14.80
N PHE A 334 -12.83 -4.84 -14.65
CA PHE A 334 -11.71 -5.12 -13.77
C PHE A 334 -10.70 -5.99 -14.52
N GLN A 335 -9.43 -5.59 -14.52
CA GLN A 335 -8.34 -6.28 -15.24
C GLN A 335 -8.68 -6.61 -16.72
N ASN A 336 -9.21 -5.62 -17.45
CA ASN A 336 -9.59 -5.73 -18.87
C ASN A 336 -10.63 -6.84 -19.17
N ARG A 337 -11.51 -7.12 -18.20
CA ARG A 337 -12.60 -8.09 -18.29
C ARG A 337 -13.85 -7.53 -17.62
N ILE A 338 -15.02 -7.98 -18.05
CA ILE A 338 -16.30 -7.55 -17.46
C ILE A 338 -16.68 -8.47 -16.31
N TYR A 339 -16.88 -7.92 -15.12
CA TYR A 339 -17.39 -8.62 -13.96
C TYR A 339 -18.79 -8.13 -13.62
N LEU A 340 -19.64 -9.04 -13.13
CA LEU A 340 -20.90 -8.66 -12.54
C LEU A 340 -20.66 -8.25 -11.09
N GLN A 341 -20.87 -6.97 -10.80
CA GLN A 341 -20.75 -6.41 -9.47
C GLN A 341 -22.04 -6.62 -8.67
N LEU A 342 -21.90 -7.11 -7.44
CA LEU A 342 -22.99 -7.38 -6.51
C LEU A 342 -22.65 -6.79 -5.14
N THR A 343 -23.56 -6.04 -4.53
CA THR A 343 -23.38 -5.55 -3.16
C THR A 343 -24.41 -6.18 -2.23
N MET A 344 -23.94 -6.82 -1.17
CA MET A 344 -24.76 -7.54 -0.20
C MET A 344 -24.39 -7.14 1.23
N ARG A 345 -25.35 -7.25 2.14
CA ARG A 345 -25.17 -6.93 3.55
C ARG A 345 -25.21 -8.21 4.37
N SER A 346 -24.12 -8.47 5.09
CA SER A 346 -24.09 -9.56 6.07
C SER A 346 -25.04 -9.24 7.23
N PRO A 347 -25.88 -10.20 7.67
CA PRO A 347 -26.75 -10.01 8.83
C PRO A 347 -25.98 -10.05 10.15
N LYS A 348 -24.71 -10.50 10.14
CA LYS A 348 -23.90 -10.64 11.34
C LYS A 348 -23.36 -9.26 11.76
N VAL A 349 -23.48 -8.97 13.06
CA VAL A 349 -22.85 -7.81 13.68
C VAL A 349 -21.55 -8.26 14.32
N PHE A 350 -20.46 -7.61 13.97
CA PHE A 350 -19.13 -7.94 14.47
C PHE A 350 -18.68 -6.94 15.53
N ASP A 351 -17.98 -7.44 16.56
CA ASP A 351 -17.35 -6.55 17.53
C ASP A 351 -16.06 -6.00 16.94
N ARG A 352 -16.03 -4.68 16.69
CA ARG A 352 -14.87 -3.97 16.13
C ARG A 352 -13.63 -4.09 17.01
N ASP A 353 -13.79 -4.16 18.33
CA ASP A 353 -12.65 -4.20 19.26
C ASP A 353 -12.11 -5.62 19.45
N ALA A 354 -12.89 -6.64 19.11
CA ALA A 354 -12.52 -8.05 19.26
C ALA A 354 -12.27 -8.80 17.94
N THR A 355 -12.59 -8.19 16.79
CA THR A 355 -12.47 -8.83 15.47
C THR A 355 -11.43 -8.11 14.62
N SER A 356 -10.36 -8.80 14.23
CA SER A 356 -9.41 -8.28 13.24
C SER A 356 -10.05 -8.24 11.84
N ILE A 357 -9.50 -7.46 10.92
CA ILE A 357 -9.95 -7.41 9.53
C ILE A 357 -9.86 -8.79 8.85
N TYR A 358 -8.85 -9.59 9.20
CA TYR A 358 -8.72 -10.96 8.70
C TYR A 358 -9.82 -11.87 9.25
N LYS A 359 -10.13 -11.76 10.55
CA LYS A 359 -11.22 -12.51 11.18
C LYS A 359 -12.58 -12.10 10.67
N LEU A 360 -12.77 -10.81 10.40
CA LEU A 360 -13.95 -10.30 9.73
C LEU A 360 -14.07 -10.91 8.33
N ALA A 361 -13.00 -10.84 7.53
CA ALA A 361 -12.97 -11.34 6.17
C ALA A 361 -13.23 -12.84 6.05
N ALA A 362 -12.56 -13.65 6.87
CA ALA A 362 -12.78 -15.10 6.95
C ALA A 362 -14.22 -15.41 7.31
N GLN A 363 -14.77 -14.80 8.37
CA GLN A 363 -16.14 -15.06 8.79
C GLN A 363 -17.19 -14.52 7.80
N SER A 364 -16.90 -13.43 7.11
CA SER A 364 -17.79 -12.87 6.08
C SER A 364 -17.84 -13.78 4.86
N PHE A 365 -16.70 -14.38 4.51
CA PHE A 365 -16.65 -15.37 3.46
C PHE A 365 -17.31 -16.68 3.89
N ASP A 366 -16.76 -17.38 4.88
CA ASP A 366 -17.14 -18.75 5.21
C ASP A 366 -18.57 -18.88 5.73
N LEU A 367 -19.00 -17.96 6.60
CA LEU A 367 -20.29 -18.08 7.27
C LEU A 367 -21.43 -17.39 6.52
N PHE A 368 -21.11 -16.48 5.59
CA PHE A 368 -22.13 -15.70 4.89
C PHE A 368 -22.04 -15.86 3.37
N LEU A 369 -20.92 -15.51 2.73
CA LEU A 369 -20.84 -15.52 1.27
C LEU A 369 -20.79 -16.95 0.67
N ALA A 370 -19.90 -17.80 1.17
CA ALA A 370 -19.65 -19.14 0.64
C ALA A 370 -20.92 -20.01 0.54
N PRO A 371 -21.82 -20.05 1.55
CA PRO A 371 -23.09 -20.78 1.45
C PRO A 371 -24.03 -20.27 0.34
N LEU A 372 -23.92 -19.00 -0.05
CA LEU A 372 -24.78 -18.36 -1.05
C LEU A 372 -24.26 -18.55 -2.47
N LEU A 373 -22.95 -18.74 -2.67
CA LEU A 373 -22.32 -18.77 -3.99
C LEU A 373 -22.92 -19.79 -4.96
N LYS A 374 -23.38 -20.95 -4.46
CA LYS A 374 -24.04 -21.96 -5.29
C LYS A 374 -25.38 -21.47 -5.85
N ALA A 375 -26.25 -20.97 -4.98
CA ALA A 375 -27.55 -20.45 -5.40
C ALA A 375 -27.41 -19.17 -6.25
N LEU A 376 -26.37 -18.37 -6.00
CA LEU A 376 -26.02 -17.21 -6.81
C LEU A 376 -25.55 -17.61 -8.20
N HIS A 377 -24.68 -18.61 -8.32
CA HIS A 377 -24.17 -19.11 -9.59
C HIS A 377 -25.29 -19.52 -10.56
N ASP A 378 -26.31 -20.20 -10.04
CA ASP A 378 -27.48 -20.66 -10.81
C ASP A 378 -28.34 -19.51 -11.37
N LYS A 379 -28.14 -18.29 -10.88
CA LYS A 379 -28.93 -17.09 -11.23
C LYS A 379 -28.16 -16.07 -12.05
N LEU A 380 -26.88 -16.32 -12.32
CA LEU A 380 -26.06 -15.38 -13.07
C LEU A 380 -26.42 -15.39 -14.56
N PRO A 381 -26.43 -14.24 -15.24
CA PRO A 381 -26.61 -14.18 -16.69
C PRO A 381 -25.55 -15.02 -17.40
N HIS A 382 -25.91 -15.87 -18.36
CA HIS A 382 -24.97 -16.87 -18.93
C HIS A 382 -24.04 -16.36 -20.04
N GLN A 383 -23.93 -15.04 -20.21
CA GLN A 383 -23.15 -14.43 -21.28
C GLN A 383 -21.65 -14.76 -21.18
N PRO A 384 -21.01 -15.14 -22.30
CA PRO A 384 -19.58 -15.47 -22.32
C PRO A 384 -18.67 -14.27 -22.02
N GLU A 385 -19.15 -13.05 -22.22
CA GLU A 385 -18.43 -11.80 -21.95
C GLU A 385 -18.24 -11.54 -20.45
N ILE A 386 -19.05 -12.17 -19.60
CA ILE A 386 -18.97 -12.06 -18.14
C ILE A 386 -17.84 -12.97 -17.64
N ALA A 387 -16.74 -12.36 -17.23
CA ALA A 387 -15.56 -13.06 -16.75
C ALA A 387 -15.72 -13.65 -15.35
N GLY A 388 -16.59 -13.09 -14.52
CA GLY A 388 -16.71 -13.49 -13.13
C GLY A 388 -17.64 -12.60 -12.29
N LEU A 389 -17.49 -12.69 -10.98
CA LEU A 389 -18.19 -11.88 -10.00
C LEU A 389 -17.23 -10.95 -9.27
N ASP A 390 -17.71 -9.74 -8.98
CA ASP A 390 -17.14 -8.80 -8.03
C ASP A 390 -18.18 -8.60 -6.91
N ILE A 391 -17.94 -9.19 -5.74
CA ILE A 391 -18.92 -9.25 -4.65
C ILE A 391 -18.45 -8.40 -3.49
N THR A 392 -19.15 -7.31 -3.23
CA THR A 392 -18.97 -6.50 -2.02
C THR A 392 -19.88 -7.00 -0.89
N VAL A 393 -19.30 -7.43 0.22
CA VAL A 393 -19.99 -7.76 1.47
C VAL A 393 -19.82 -6.61 2.46
N VAL A 394 -20.93 -5.94 2.78
CA VAL A 394 -21.02 -4.90 3.80
C VAL A 394 -21.35 -5.53 5.15
N ASN A 395 -20.41 -5.45 6.08
CA ASN A 395 -20.53 -5.98 7.43
C ASN A 395 -20.87 -4.88 8.43
N GLN A 396 -21.79 -5.18 9.34
CA GLN A 396 -22.12 -4.25 10.42
C GLN A 396 -21.14 -4.43 11.58
N LEU A 397 -20.60 -3.32 12.08
CA LEU A 397 -19.76 -3.31 13.26
C LEU A 397 -20.58 -2.78 14.44
N ASN A 398 -20.50 -3.44 15.59
CA ASN A 398 -21.24 -3.07 16.80
C ASN A 398 -20.91 -1.60 17.19
N PRO A 399 -21.90 -0.70 17.14
CA PRO A 399 -21.64 0.71 17.35
C PRO A 399 -21.71 1.06 18.85
N LYS A 400 -20.58 1.49 19.45
CA LYS A 400 -20.61 2.16 20.77
C LYS A 400 -21.18 3.59 20.68
N SER A 401 -21.26 4.18 19.48
CA SER A 401 -21.71 5.58 19.31
C SER A 401 -22.27 5.98 17.93
N ALA A 402 -22.02 5.22 16.85
CA ALA A 402 -22.63 5.46 15.52
C ALA A 402 -22.56 4.20 14.64
N PRO A 403 -23.58 3.93 13.77
CA PRO A 403 -23.58 2.77 12.89
C PRO A 403 -22.36 2.82 11.97
N LEU A 404 -21.48 1.83 12.11
CA LEU A 404 -20.26 1.69 11.32
C LEU A 404 -20.37 0.41 10.50
N SER A 405 -19.92 0.47 9.25
CA SER A 405 -19.89 -0.69 8.37
C SER A 405 -18.53 -0.81 7.72
N GLU A 406 -18.10 -2.04 7.45
CA GLU A 406 -16.86 -2.35 6.75
C GLU A 406 -17.20 -3.18 5.50
N ALA A 407 -16.62 -2.78 4.36
CA ALA A 407 -16.86 -3.42 3.08
C ALA A 407 -15.67 -4.30 2.67
N LEU A 408 -15.98 -5.54 2.29
CA LEU A 408 -15.03 -6.52 1.80
C LEU A 408 -15.40 -6.88 0.37
N GLU A 409 -14.45 -6.91 -0.54
CA GLU A 409 -14.68 -7.30 -1.93
C GLU A 409 -14.04 -8.66 -2.22
N PHE A 410 -14.80 -9.54 -2.85
CA PHE A 410 -14.37 -10.85 -3.30
C PHE A 410 -14.56 -10.92 -4.82
N ILE A 411 -13.45 -10.92 -5.55
CA ILE A 411 -13.45 -10.96 -7.00
C ILE A 411 -12.96 -12.34 -7.43
N CYS A 412 -13.79 -13.06 -8.19
CA CYS A 412 -13.50 -14.42 -8.64
C CYS A 412 -13.91 -14.60 -10.10
N THR A 413 -13.21 -15.48 -10.82
CA THR A 413 -13.56 -15.82 -12.20
C THR A 413 -14.69 -16.84 -12.25
N ARG A 414 -15.37 -16.95 -13.40
CA ARG A 414 -16.37 -17.99 -13.64
C ARG A 414 -15.83 -19.41 -13.48
N SER A 415 -14.55 -19.61 -13.79
CA SER A 415 -13.90 -20.91 -13.67
C SER A 415 -13.76 -21.32 -12.21
N GLU A 416 -13.24 -20.40 -11.38
CA GLU A 416 -13.11 -20.59 -9.93
C GLU A 416 -14.47 -20.80 -9.28
N LEU A 417 -15.45 -19.96 -9.61
CA LEU A 417 -16.80 -20.07 -9.08
C LEU A 417 -17.42 -21.44 -9.40
N ARG A 418 -17.30 -21.90 -10.65
CA ARG A 418 -17.81 -23.21 -11.06
C ARG A 418 -17.13 -24.35 -10.28
N GLN A 419 -15.79 -24.35 -10.22
CA GLN A 419 -15.04 -25.36 -9.47
C GLN A 419 -15.47 -25.39 -8.00
N PHE A 420 -15.72 -24.23 -7.39
CA PHE A 420 -16.21 -24.14 -6.03
C PHE A 420 -17.62 -24.69 -5.87
N THR A 421 -18.56 -24.31 -6.74
CA THR A 421 -19.97 -24.76 -6.65
C THR A 421 -20.18 -26.24 -6.96
N ASP A 422 -19.25 -26.81 -7.73
CA ASP A 422 -19.17 -28.24 -8.05
C ASP A 422 -18.42 -29.04 -6.95
N ALA A 423 -17.98 -28.37 -5.87
CA ALA A 423 -17.20 -28.95 -4.78
C ALA A 423 -15.86 -29.58 -5.23
N ALA A 424 -15.26 -29.08 -6.32
CA ALA A 424 -13.97 -29.52 -6.83
C ALA A 424 -12.79 -28.88 -6.08
N ILE A 425 -13.00 -27.74 -5.44
CA ILE A 425 -12.00 -27.00 -4.66
C ILE A 425 -12.57 -26.64 -3.28
N THR A 426 -11.70 -26.49 -2.28
CA THR A 426 -12.11 -26.09 -0.92
C THR A 426 -12.39 -24.59 -0.82
N ASN A 427 -12.96 -24.15 0.30
CA ASN A 427 -13.09 -22.71 0.64
C ASN A 427 -11.73 -21.99 0.57
N GLN A 428 -10.67 -22.62 1.10
CA GLN A 428 -9.33 -22.03 1.09
C GLN A 428 -8.76 -21.93 -0.32
N ASP A 429 -8.95 -22.97 -1.15
CA ASP A 429 -8.49 -22.97 -2.53
C ASP A 429 -9.20 -21.90 -3.36
N PHE A 430 -10.51 -21.71 -3.13
CA PHE A 430 -11.29 -20.66 -3.78
C PHE A 430 -10.78 -19.26 -3.41
N ILE A 431 -10.52 -19.00 -2.12
CA ILE A 431 -9.96 -17.74 -1.65
C ILE A 431 -8.56 -17.48 -2.23
N ASN A 432 -7.70 -18.50 -2.28
CA ASN A 432 -6.35 -18.38 -2.83
C ASN A 432 -6.35 -18.05 -4.33
N GLN A 433 -7.36 -18.52 -5.07
CA GLN A 433 -7.52 -18.23 -6.50
C GLN A 433 -8.26 -16.92 -6.77
N SER A 434 -9.02 -16.43 -5.78
CA SER A 434 -9.75 -15.17 -5.83
C SER A 434 -8.87 -13.97 -5.43
N ILE A 435 -9.42 -12.77 -5.61
CA ILE A 435 -8.88 -11.53 -5.06
C ILE A 435 -9.79 -11.09 -3.93
N VAL A 436 -9.20 -10.89 -2.74
CA VAL A 436 -9.91 -10.37 -1.57
C VAL A 436 -9.39 -8.96 -1.29
N LEU A 437 -10.28 -7.98 -1.30
CA LEU A 437 -9.96 -6.59 -0.97
C LEU A 437 -10.68 -6.16 0.30
N VAL A 438 -9.98 -5.41 1.14
CA VAL A 438 -10.56 -4.71 2.30
C VAL A 438 -10.34 -3.22 2.07
N ASN A 439 -11.43 -2.47 1.89
CA ASN A 439 -11.37 -1.05 1.52
C ASN A 439 -10.43 -0.80 0.30
N GLY A 440 -10.48 -1.67 -0.71
CA GLY A 440 -9.65 -1.57 -1.92
C GLY A 440 -8.21 -2.10 -1.80
N VAL A 441 -7.77 -2.54 -0.61
CA VAL A 441 -6.43 -3.12 -0.43
C VAL A 441 -6.50 -4.64 -0.51
N ARG A 442 -5.68 -5.24 -1.39
CA ARG A 442 -5.60 -6.70 -1.50
C ARG A 442 -4.98 -7.29 -0.24
N ILE A 443 -5.68 -8.25 0.36
CA ILE A 443 -5.18 -9.05 1.48
C ILE A 443 -4.98 -10.49 1.05
N SER A 444 -4.07 -11.19 1.75
CA SER A 444 -4.04 -12.65 1.74
C SER A 444 -4.85 -13.15 2.94
N LEU A 445 -5.67 -14.17 2.72
CA LEU A 445 -6.57 -14.69 3.74
C LEU A 445 -6.37 -16.20 3.89
N ASP A 446 -5.87 -16.60 5.05
CA ASP A 446 -5.82 -17.99 5.49
C ASP A 446 -6.99 -18.23 6.44
N LEU A 447 -7.99 -18.99 5.99
CA LEU A 447 -9.22 -19.25 6.72
C LEU A 447 -8.97 -20.10 7.98
N GLN A 448 -7.97 -20.99 7.94
CA GLN A 448 -7.66 -21.91 9.05
C GLN A 448 -6.90 -21.23 10.18
N GLN A 449 -6.07 -20.23 9.87
CA GLN A 449 -5.31 -19.49 10.90
C GLN A 449 -6.15 -18.44 11.65
N VAL A 450 -7.38 -18.22 11.22
CA VAL A 450 -8.18 -17.05 11.59
C VAL A 450 -9.46 -17.42 12.38
N GLU A 451 -9.86 -18.69 12.39
CA GLU A 451 -10.84 -19.24 13.36
C GLU A 451 -10.34 -19.05 14.80
#